data_AF-A0A834PL95-F1
#
_entry.id   AF-A0A834PL95-F1
#
_cell.length_a   1.000
_cell.length_b   1.000
_cell.length_c   1.000
_cell.angle_alpha   90.00
_cell.angle_beta   90.00
_cell.angle_gamma   90.00
#
_symmetry.space_group_name_H-M   'P 1'
#
loop_
_entity.id
_entity.type
_entity.pdbx_description
1 polymer ?
#
loop_
_entity_poly.entity_id
_entity_poly.type
_entity_poly.pdbx_seq_one_letter_code
_entity_poly.pdbx_strand_id
1 'polypeptide(L)'
;MLENRFPNIKVLESGVKQLKSEEHCIFTEDGSQHVYKKLCLCAGAKPKLICEGNPYVLGIRDTDSAQEFQKQLTKAKRIMIIGNGGIALELVYEIEGCEVIWAIKDKAIGNTFFDVGAAEFLTSKLISEKPETKIAHKRTRYTTEGKKKEARTKVNADNVGSALGPDWHEGLSLKGTKEFSRKIHIETMCEVKKIYLQEEFRILKKKSCTFPRDHHNESIKSDKGKIYNHLF
;
A
#
# COMPACT_ATOMS: atom_id res chain seq x y z
N MET A 1 -0.34 0.94 -28.59
CA MET A 1 0.93 0.55 -27.95
C MET A 1 2.00 1.59 -28.25
N LEU A 2 3.05 1.69 -27.43
CA LEU A 2 4.12 2.69 -27.55
C LEU A 2 4.86 2.58 -28.90
N GLU A 3 5.10 1.36 -29.38
CA GLU A 3 5.74 1.08 -30.68
C GLU A 3 4.95 1.68 -31.85
N ASN A 4 3.60 1.61 -31.82
CA ASN A 4 2.74 2.17 -32.87
C ASN A 4 2.88 3.69 -33.00
N ARG A 5 3.28 4.37 -31.92
CA ARG A 5 3.45 5.84 -31.91
C ARG A 5 4.88 6.25 -32.24
N PHE A 6 5.85 5.38 -32.00
CA PHE A 6 7.27 5.68 -32.13
C PHE A 6 7.98 4.52 -32.84
N PRO A 7 8.19 4.60 -34.17
CA PRO A 7 8.71 3.49 -34.97
C PRO A 7 10.14 3.08 -34.61
N ASN A 8 10.88 3.95 -33.91
CA ASN A 8 12.25 3.70 -33.46
C ASN A 8 12.32 3.07 -32.06
N ILE A 9 11.19 2.73 -31.45
CA ILE A 9 11.12 2.08 -30.14
C ILE A 9 10.59 0.67 -30.33
N LYS A 10 11.33 -0.30 -29.79
CA LYS A 10 10.86 -1.68 -29.65
C LYS A 10 10.53 -1.94 -28.17
N VAL A 11 9.36 -2.50 -27.91
CA VAL A 11 8.88 -2.92 -26.60
C VAL A 11 8.87 -4.44 -26.58
N LEU A 12 9.52 -5.00 -25.56
CA LEU A 12 9.59 -6.44 -25.34
C LEU A 12 8.85 -6.74 -24.03
N GLU A 13 7.79 -7.54 -24.10
CA GLU A 13 7.02 -7.96 -22.93
C GLU A 13 7.60 -9.27 -22.38
N SER A 14 8.73 -9.18 -21.68
CA SER A 14 9.42 -10.33 -21.08
C SER A 14 10.25 -9.92 -19.86
N GLY A 15 10.25 -10.76 -18.82
CA GLY A 15 11.07 -10.52 -17.64
C GLY A 15 12.57 -10.66 -17.96
N VAL A 16 13.41 -9.79 -17.40
CA VAL A 16 14.88 -9.95 -17.49
C VAL A 16 15.34 -10.88 -16.38
N LYS A 17 15.81 -12.06 -16.76
CA LYS A 17 16.27 -13.10 -15.83
C LYS A 17 17.72 -12.91 -15.40
N GLN A 18 18.57 -12.49 -16.34
CA GLN A 18 20.01 -12.36 -16.08
C GLN A 18 20.63 -11.21 -16.88
N LEU A 19 21.48 -10.43 -16.22
CA LEU A 19 22.36 -9.43 -16.83
C LEU A 19 23.80 -9.94 -16.82
N LYS A 20 24.38 -10.12 -18.00
CA LYS A 20 25.81 -10.37 -18.17
C LYS A 20 26.51 -9.09 -18.62
N SER A 21 27.05 -8.35 -17.65
CA SER A 21 27.59 -7.01 -17.90
C SER A 21 28.83 -7.03 -18.78
N GLU A 22 29.72 -8.01 -18.62
CA GLU A 22 30.96 -8.12 -19.40
C GLU A 22 30.69 -8.46 -20.88
N GLU A 23 29.71 -9.32 -21.13
CA GLU A 23 29.27 -9.69 -22.48
C GLU A 23 28.33 -8.65 -23.10
N HIS A 24 28.00 -7.56 -22.38
CA HIS A 24 27.05 -6.55 -22.83
C HIS A 24 25.70 -7.14 -23.25
N CYS A 25 25.19 -8.08 -22.46
CA CYS A 25 24.10 -8.96 -22.85
C CYS A 25 23.07 -9.17 -21.71
N ILE A 26 21.78 -9.25 -22.06
CA ILE A 26 20.71 -9.68 -21.16
C ILE A 26 20.01 -10.93 -21.68
N PHE A 27 19.58 -11.78 -20.75
CA PHE A 27 18.75 -12.96 -21.00
C PHE A 27 17.38 -12.73 -20.39
N THR A 28 16.36 -13.02 -21.17
CA THR A 28 14.96 -12.86 -20.78
C THR A 28 14.35 -14.21 -20.41
N GLU A 29 13.19 -14.18 -19.73
CA GLU A 29 12.50 -15.39 -19.26
C GLU A 29 12.01 -16.30 -20.39
N ASP A 30 11.70 -15.74 -21.56
CA ASP A 30 11.34 -16.51 -22.76
C ASP A 30 12.55 -17.16 -23.46
N GLY A 31 13.75 -17.00 -22.93
CA GLY A 31 15.00 -17.54 -23.47
C GLY A 31 15.69 -16.65 -24.50
N SER A 32 15.10 -15.49 -24.85
CA SER A 32 15.71 -14.54 -25.80
C SER A 32 16.92 -13.85 -25.20
N GLN A 33 17.88 -13.56 -26.09
CA GLN A 33 19.12 -12.86 -25.79
C GLN A 33 19.13 -11.49 -26.47
N HIS A 34 19.50 -10.44 -25.73
CA HIS A 34 19.64 -9.09 -26.29
C HIS A 34 20.98 -8.46 -25.92
N VAL A 35 21.71 -8.02 -26.95
CA VAL A 35 22.99 -7.32 -26.81
C VAL A 35 22.74 -5.80 -26.76
N TYR A 36 23.49 -5.09 -25.93
CA TYR A 36 23.34 -3.64 -25.75
C TYR A 36 24.67 -2.91 -25.80
N LYS A 37 24.68 -1.68 -26.33
CA LYS A 37 25.82 -0.76 -26.17
C LYS A 37 25.76 0.01 -24.86
N LYS A 38 24.56 0.42 -24.45
CA LYS A 38 24.28 1.09 -23.18
C LYS A 38 23.02 0.46 -22.58
N LEU A 39 23.02 0.28 -21.26
CA LEU A 39 21.90 -0.26 -20.51
C LEU A 39 21.45 0.75 -19.45
N CYS A 40 20.14 0.99 -19.38
CA CYS A 40 19.51 1.78 -18.32
C CYS A 40 18.59 0.84 -17.53
N LEU A 41 18.83 0.74 -16.22
CA LEU A 41 18.05 -0.13 -15.33
C LEU A 41 16.92 0.68 -14.68
N CYS A 42 15.70 0.42 -15.12
CA CYS A 42 14.48 1.08 -14.63
C CYS A 42 13.52 0.08 -13.95
N ALA A 43 14.05 -0.92 -13.24
CA ALA A 43 13.27 -2.03 -12.67
C ALA A 43 12.39 -1.66 -11.46
N GLY A 44 12.41 -0.40 -11.01
CA GLY A 44 11.60 0.06 -9.89
C GLY A 44 12.01 -0.60 -8.56
N ALA A 45 11.02 -0.86 -7.69
CA ALA A 45 11.21 -1.52 -6.40
C ALA A 45 9.94 -2.29 -6.00
N LYS A 46 10.12 -3.26 -5.10
CA LYS A 46 9.04 -4.12 -4.56
C LYS A 46 8.77 -3.77 -3.09
N PRO A 47 7.50 -3.82 -2.61
CA PRO A 47 7.22 -3.69 -1.18
C PRO A 47 7.93 -4.76 -0.35
N LYS A 48 8.51 -4.35 0.77
CA LYS A 48 9.02 -5.28 1.79
C LYS A 48 7.85 -5.74 2.66
N LEU A 49 7.25 -6.88 2.31
CA LEU A 49 6.14 -7.44 3.08
C LEU A 49 6.64 -7.99 4.42
N ILE A 50 5.85 -7.79 5.47
CA ILE A 50 6.17 -8.30 6.82
C ILE A 50 5.84 -9.79 6.99
N CYS A 51 5.02 -10.35 6.09
CA CYS A 51 4.66 -11.76 6.05
C CYS A 51 4.29 -12.13 4.61
N GLU A 52 5.25 -12.67 3.86
CA GLU A 52 5.03 -13.09 2.47
C GLU A 52 4.04 -14.26 2.39
N GLY A 53 3.21 -14.27 1.36
CA GLY A 53 2.22 -15.34 1.12
C GLY A 53 0.99 -15.31 2.04
N ASN A 54 0.92 -14.40 3.03
CA ASN A 54 -0.26 -14.28 3.87
C ASN A 54 -1.41 -13.57 3.10
N PRO A 55 -2.61 -14.16 3.01
CA PRO A 55 -3.71 -13.64 2.19
C PRO A 55 -4.29 -12.31 2.70
N TYR A 56 -3.99 -11.92 3.94
CA TYR A 56 -4.44 -10.67 4.56
C TYR A 56 -3.36 -9.58 4.57
N VAL A 57 -2.18 -9.87 4.01
CA VAL A 57 -1.08 -8.91 3.90
C VAL A 57 -0.96 -8.46 2.46
N LEU A 58 -1.24 -7.18 2.23
CA LEU A 58 -1.14 -6.56 0.93
C LEU A 58 -0.10 -5.44 0.95
N GLY A 59 0.86 -5.49 0.03
CA GLY A 59 1.75 -4.37 -0.26
C GLY A 59 1.14 -3.47 -1.32
N ILE A 60 1.15 -2.16 -1.08
CA ILE A 60 0.67 -1.15 -2.02
C ILE A 60 1.86 -0.57 -2.79
N ARG A 61 1.88 -0.72 -4.11
CA ARG A 61 2.98 -0.26 -4.97
C ARG A 61 2.54 0.31 -6.31
N ASP A 62 1.53 -0.30 -6.90
CA ASP A 62 1.12 -0.08 -8.27
C ASP A 62 -0.40 -0.01 -8.40
N THR A 63 -0.89 0.28 -9.61
CA THR A 63 -2.32 0.36 -9.91
C THR A 63 -3.10 -0.90 -9.55
N ASP A 64 -2.48 -2.07 -9.67
CA ASP A 64 -3.16 -3.36 -9.57
C ASP A 64 -3.33 -3.74 -8.09
N SER A 65 -2.28 -3.53 -7.28
CA SER A 65 -2.33 -3.61 -5.81
C SER A 65 -3.26 -2.57 -5.19
N ALA A 66 -3.35 -1.36 -5.75
CA ALA A 66 -4.31 -0.35 -5.29
C ALA A 66 -5.77 -0.75 -5.58
N GLN A 67 -6.04 -1.37 -6.74
CA GLN A 67 -7.36 -1.91 -7.06
C GLN A 67 -7.75 -3.10 -6.18
N GLU A 68 -6.80 -4.02 -5.92
CA GLU A 68 -7.04 -5.14 -5.01
C GLU A 68 -7.28 -4.63 -3.58
N PHE A 69 -6.55 -3.62 -3.14
CA PHE A 69 -6.79 -2.95 -1.86
C PHE A 69 -8.21 -2.38 -1.77
N GLN A 70 -8.63 -1.61 -2.76
CA GLN A 70 -9.98 -1.06 -2.82
C GLN A 70 -11.03 -2.16 -2.68
N LYS A 71 -10.89 -3.26 -3.43
CA LYS A 71 -11.81 -4.39 -3.40
C LYS A 71 -11.86 -5.05 -2.01
N GLN A 72 -10.73 -5.24 -1.35
CA GLN A 72 -10.71 -5.81 0.01
C GLN A 72 -11.30 -4.84 1.04
N LEU A 73 -11.02 -3.53 0.90
CA LEU A 73 -11.51 -2.50 1.80
C LEU A 73 -13.03 -2.46 1.86
N THR A 74 -13.74 -2.65 0.73
CA THR A 74 -15.22 -2.67 0.70
C THR A 74 -15.86 -3.71 1.62
N LYS A 75 -15.11 -4.73 2.04
CA LYS A 75 -15.56 -5.80 2.95
C LYS A 75 -14.96 -5.67 4.35
N ALA A 76 -13.97 -4.79 4.52
CA ALA A 76 -13.24 -4.64 5.75
C ALA A 76 -14.04 -3.80 6.75
N LYS A 77 -14.08 -4.27 8.01
CA LYS A 77 -14.58 -3.50 9.16
C LYS A 77 -13.45 -2.80 9.91
N ARG A 78 -12.25 -3.37 9.81
CA ARG A 78 -11.01 -2.89 10.42
C ARG A 78 -9.82 -3.30 9.57
N ILE A 79 -8.86 -2.41 9.44
CA ILE A 79 -7.56 -2.68 8.83
C ILE A 79 -6.43 -2.25 9.76
N MET A 80 -5.23 -2.76 9.47
CA MET A 80 -4.00 -2.29 10.06
C MET A 80 -3.08 -1.77 8.97
N ILE A 81 -2.64 -0.52 9.09
CA ILE A 81 -1.63 0.08 8.23
C ILE A 81 -0.30 0.02 8.97
N ILE A 82 0.72 -0.49 8.30
CA ILE A 82 2.04 -0.74 8.91
C ILE A 82 3.07 0.04 8.09
N GLY A 83 3.78 0.94 8.77
CA GLY A 83 4.80 1.78 8.16
C GLY A 83 4.42 3.26 8.18
N ASN A 84 5.43 4.12 8.05
CA ASN A 84 5.34 5.56 8.32
C ASN A 84 5.66 6.42 7.08
N GLY A 85 5.52 5.84 5.89
CA GLY A 85 5.85 6.49 4.61
C GLY A 85 4.69 7.28 4.00
N GLY A 86 4.93 7.92 2.86
CA GLY A 86 3.94 8.75 2.15
C GLY A 86 2.65 8.00 1.79
N ILE A 87 2.76 6.76 1.28
CA ILE A 87 1.59 5.92 0.97
C ILE A 87 0.74 5.67 2.23
N ALA A 88 1.37 5.43 3.39
CA ALA A 88 0.65 5.20 4.64
C ALA A 88 -0.06 6.47 5.13
N LEU A 89 0.63 7.62 5.06
CA LEU A 89 0.05 8.94 5.37
C LEU A 89 -1.20 9.22 4.53
N GLU A 90 -1.09 9.03 3.21
CA GLU A 90 -2.20 9.24 2.27
C GLU A 90 -3.35 8.26 2.53
N LEU A 91 -3.06 6.97 2.72
CA LEU A 91 -4.08 5.96 3.03
C LEU A 91 -4.85 6.26 4.32
N VAL A 92 -4.14 6.57 5.41
CA VAL A 92 -4.76 6.85 6.70
C VAL A 92 -5.68 8.06 6.62
N TYR A 93 -5.28 9.07 5.84
CA TYR A 93 -6.10 10.26 5.62
C TYR A 93 -7.32 9.98 4.72
N GLU A 94 -7.15 9.20 3.66
CA GLU A 94 -8.20 9.01 2.65
C GLU A 94 -9.25 7.96 2.99
N ILE A 95 -8.90 6.94 3.79
CA ILE A 95 -9.83 5.85 4.11
C ILE A 95 -10.98 6.36 4.98
N GLU A 96 -12.19 5.99 4.57
CA GLU A 96 -13.42 6.25 5.28
C GLU A 96 -14.20 4.95 5.55
N GLY A 97 -15.13 4.96 6.50
CA GLY A 97 -16.00 3.81 6.75
C GLY A 97 -15.28 2.53 7.22
N CYS A 98 -14.06 2.66 7.75
CA CYS A 98 -13.28 1.53 8.26
C CYS A 98 -12.51 1.93 9.52
N GLU A 99 -12.41 1.03 10.51
CA GLU A 99 -11.51 1.23 11.65
C GLU A 99 -10.07 1.08 11.18
N VAL A 100 -9.23 2.08 11.42
CA VAL A 100 -7.82 2.07 11.01
C VAL A 100 -6.93 2.03 12.23
N ILE A 101 -6.10 1.00 12.34
CA ILE A 101 -5.00 0.94 13.29
C ILE A 101 -3.72 1.23 12.52
N TRP A 102 -3.06 2.34 12.82
CA TRP A 102 -1.82 2.73 12.19
C TRP A 102 -0.64 2.42 13.11
N ALA A 103 0.09 1.36 12.79
CA ALA A 103 1.26 0.92 13.54
C ALA A 103 2.54 1.50 12.94
N ILE A 104 3.27 2.28 13.74
CA ILE A 104 4.55 2.87 13.36
C ILE A 104 5.64 2.52 14.36
N LYS A 105 6.86 2.32 13.85
CA LYS A 105 8.06 2.06 14.68
C LYS A 105 8.58 3.33 15.36
N ASP A 106 8.18 4.49 14.84
CA ASP A 106 8.67 5.78 15.25
C ASP A 106 7.81 6.40 16.36
N LYS A 107 8.32 7.49 16.95
CA LYS A 107 7.61 8.28 17.97
C LYS A 107 6.51 9.16 17.37
N ALA A 108 6.64 9.58 16.12
CA ALA A 108 5.74 10.50 15.45
C ALA A 108 5.50 10.08 13.99
N ILE A 109 4.39 10.57 13.42
CA ILE A 109 3.99 10.26 12.06
C ILE A 109 4.81 11.05 11.06
N GLY A 110 5.11 10.46 9.90
CA GLY A 110 5.73 11.14 8.77
C GLY A 110 7.11 11.72 9.07
N ASN A 111 7.90 11.11 9.95
CA ASN A 111 9.22 11.63 10.36
C ASN A 111 10.22 11.82 9.20
N THR A 112 10.00 11.19 8.04
CA THR A 112 10.80 11.41 6.83
C THR A 112 10.43 12.72 6.11
N PHE A 113 9.26 13.29 6.41
CA PHE A 113 8.66 14.43 5.71
C PHE A 113 8.44 15.65 6.61
N PHE A 114 8.21 15.43 7.90
CA PHE A 114 7.79 16.45 8.86
C PHE A 114 8.69 16.44 10.10
N ASP A 115 8.79 17.60 10.76
CA ASP A 115 9.26 17.67 12.13
C ASP A 115 8.16 17.25 13.12
N VAL A 116 8.51 17.18 14.41
CA VAL A 116 7.57 16.75 15.46
C VAL A 116 6.37 17.70 15.59
N GLY A 117 6.57 19.01 15.45
CA GLY A 117 5.50 19.99 15.58
C GLY A 117 4.47 19.87 14.45
N ALA A 118 4.93 19.71 13.21
CA ALA A 118 4.08 19.44 12.06
C ALA A 118 3.38 18.08 12.18
N ALA A 119 4.05 17.05 12.69
CA ALA A 119 3.45 15.74 12.94
C ALA A 119 2.33 15.82 13.98
N GLU A 120 2.52 16.55 15.08
CA GLU A 120 1.48 16.79 16.10
C GLU A 120 0.28 17.56 15.50
N PHE A 121 0.55 18.62 14.74
CA PHE A 121 -0.48 19.38 14.05
C PHE A 121 -1.32 18.50 13.12
N LEU A 122 -0.68 17.69 12.27
CA LEU A 122 -1.39 16.80 11.34
C LEU A 122 -2.14 15.67 12.06
N THR A 123 -1.57 15.14 13.14
CA THR A 123 -2.23 14.13 13.98
C THR A 123 -3.57 14.65 14.51
N SER A 124 -3.60 15.91 14.96
CA SER A 124 -4.86 16.54 15.42
C SER A 124 -5.92 16.59 14.31
N LYS A 125 -5.51 16.79 13.05
CA LYS A 125 -6.40 16.85 11.88
C LYS A 125 -6.90 15.48 11.40
N LEU A 126 -6.14 14.41 11.69
CA LEU A 126 -6.57 13.04 11.42
C LEU A 126 -7.70 12.60 12.35
N ILE A 127 -7.70 13.12 13.58
CA ILE A 127 -8.71 12.81 14.60
C ILE A 127 -9.98 13.63 14.39
N SER A 128 -9.88 14.85 13.86
CA SER A 128 -11.04 15.66 13.50
C SER A 128 -11.80 15.13 12.28
N GLU A 129 -13.06 15.53 12.15
CA GLU A 129 -13.86 15.25 10.95
C GLU A 129 -13.17 15.74 9.68
N LYS A 130 -13.29 14.96 8.60
CA LYS A 130 -12.72 15.29 7.30
C LYS A 130 -13.51 16.46 6.70
N PRO A 131 -12.89 17.60 6.38
CA PRO A 131 -13.57 18.66 5.67
C PRO A 131 -13.92 18.20 4.24
N GLU A 132 -15.13 18.53 3.76
CA GLU A 132 -15.63 18.15 2.42
C GLU A 132 -14.98 18.92 1.24
N THR A 133 -13.91 19.67 1.49
CA THR A 133 -13.31 20.52 0.47
C THR A 133 -12.60 19.70 -0.61
N LYS A 134 -13.15 19.71 -1.83
CA LYS A 134 -12.45 19.29 -3.05
C LYS A 134 -11.30 20.26 -3.31
N ILE A 135 -10.09 19.87 -2.94
CA ILE A 135 -8.89 20.65 -3.25
C ILE A 135 -8.68 20.58 -4.76
N ALA A 136 -8.63 21.74 -5.44
CA ALA A 136 -8.30 21.77 -6.85
C ALA A 136 -6.81 21.46 -7.05
N HIS A 137 -6.50 20.34 -7.69
CA HIS A 137 -5.12 19.96 -8.00
C HIS A 137 -4.60 20.81 -9.16
N LYS A 138 -3.59 21.65 -8.92
CA LYS A 138 -2.95 22.51 -9.93
C LYS A 138 -1.89 21.81 -10.79
N ARG A 139 -1.69 20.50 -10.61
CA ARG A 139 -0.61 19.74 -11.26
C ARG A 139 -1.06 19.25 -12.64
N THR A 140 -0.22 19.43 -13.66
CA THR A 140 -0.42 18.85 -15.00
C THR A 140 -0.43 17.32 -14.93
N ARG A 141 -1.43 16.68 -15.55
CA ARG A 141 -1.62 15.23 -15.54
C ARG A 141 -1.56 14.64 -16.92
N TYR A 142 -0.98 13.44 -17.01
CA TYR A 142 -0.96 12.62 -18.21
C TYR A 142 -1.97 11.49 -18.05
N THR A 143 -3.11 11.58 -18.72
CA THR A 143 -4.09 10.49 -18.80
C THR A 143 -3.83 9.67 -20.04
N THR A 144 -3.94 8.34 -19.93
CA THR A 144 -3.95 7.48 -21.12
C THR A 144 -5.38 7.45 -21.69
N GLU A 145 -5.53 7.65 -23.01
CA GLU A 145 -6.84 7.54 -23.66
C GLU A 145 -7.43 6.13 -23.47
N GLY A 146 -8.74 6.11 -23.20
CA GLY A 146 -9.63 4.98 -22.95
C GLY A 146 -9.07 3.56 -23.11
N LYS A 147 -8.85 2.87 -21.99
CA LYS A 147 -8.73 1.40 -22.00
C LYS A 147 -10.13 0.78 -22.12
N LYS A 148 -10.42 0.19 -23.28
CA LYS A 148 -11.25 -1.03 -23.30
C LYS A 148 -10.60 -2.01 -22.34
N LYS A 149 -11.35 -2.49 -21.35
CA LYS A 149 -10.91 -3.54 -20.41
C LYS A 149 -10.74 -4.84 -21.19
N GLU A 150 -9.63 -5.00 -21.90
CA GLU A 150 -9.22 -6.31 -22.39
C GLU A 150 -8.85 -7.14 -21.16
N ALA A 151 -9.54 -8.27 -21.01
CA ALA A 151 -9.31 -9.22 -19.95
C ALA A 151 -7.88 -9.74 -20.07
N ARG A 152 -6.98 -9.24 -19.22
CA ARG A 152 -5.66 -9.83 -19.06
C ARG A 152 -5.85 -11.26 -18.55
N THR A 153 -5.51 -12.22 -19.40
CA THR A 153 -5.43 -13.63 -19.07
C THR A 153 -4.48 -13.79 -17.89
N LYS A 154 -4.88 -14.58 -16.89
CA LYS A 154 -4.07 -14.87 -15.70
C LYS A 154 -2.77 -15.53 -16.12
N VAL A 155 -1.69 -14.77 -16.18
CA VAL A 155 -0.32 -15.29 -16.25
C VAL A 155 0.45 -14.63 -15.11
N ASN A 156 0.88 -15.48 -14.17
CA ASN A 156 1.81 -15.30 -13.05
C ASN A 156 1.58 -14.14 -12.05
N ALA A 157 1.83 -14.45 -10.78
CA ALA A 157 1.69 -13.56 -9.62
C ALA A 157 2.71 -12.39 -9.58
N ASP A 158 3.58 -12.28 -10.59
CA ASP A 158 4.65 -11.28 -10.70
C ASP A 158 4.32 -10.14 -11.67
N ASN A 159 3.10 -10.10 -12.24
CA ASN A 159 2.65 -8.98 -13.06
C ASN A 159 2.31 -7.75 -12.20
N VAL A 160 3.34 -6.92 -11.97
CA VAL A 160 3.25 -5.62 -11.28
C VAL A 160 2.62 -4.59 -12.21
N GLY A 161 1.65 -3.83 -11.70
CA GLY A 161 1.02 -2.73 -12.42
C GLY A 161 1.96 -1.53 -12.63
N SER A 162 1.44 -0.43 -13.18
CA SER A 162 2.20 0.83 -13.21
C SER A 162 2.38 1.35 -11.79
N ALA A 163 3.61 1.75 -11.44
CA ALA A 163 3.92 2.27 -10.10
C ALA A 163 3.00 3.46 -9.75
N LEU A 164 2.57 3.52 -8.48
CA LEU A 164 1.75 4.61 -7.99
C LEU A 164 2.54 5.91 -8.04
N GLY A 165 1.97 6.89 -8.71
CA GLY A 165 2.48 8.26 -8.74
C GLY A 165 1.76 9.15 -7.73
N PRO A 166 2.00 10.46 -7.78
CA PRO A 166 1.20 11.42 -7.03
C PRO A 166 -0.30 11.29 -7.39
N ASP A 167 -1.17 11.55 -6.41
CA ASP A 167 -2.62 11.52 -6.57
C ASP A 167 -3.18 10.13 -6.98
N TRP A 168 -2.44 9.05 -6.70
CA TRP A 168 -2.79 7.69 -7.14
C TRP A 168 -4.13 7.16 -6.61
N HIS A 169 -4.58 7.70 -5.47
CA HIS A 169 -5.85 7.32 -4.85
C HIS A 169 -7.06 7.97 -5.56
N GLU A 170 -6.84 8.91 -6.47
CA GLU A 170 -7.93 9.55 -7.21
C GLU A 170 -8.66 8.56 -8.12
N GLY A 171 -9.99 8.62 -8.06
CA GLY A 171 -10.86 7.66 -8.77
C GLY A 171 -11.03 6.32 -8.05
N LEU A 172 -10.27 6.05 -6.98
CA LEU A 172 -10.53 4.92 -6.09
C LEU A 172 -11.56 5.33 -5.03
N SER A 173 -12.54 4.46 -4.79
CA SER A 173 -13.46 4.60 -3.65
C SER A 173 -12.86 3.92 -2.43
N LEU A 174 -12.13 4.67 -1.61
CA LEU A 174 -11.49 4.18 -0.38
C LEU A 174 -12.47 4.14 0.80
N LYS A 175 -13.61 3.46 0.62
CA LYS A 175 -14.66 3.32 1.63
C LYS A 175 -14.80 1.88 2.09
N GLY A 176 -14.80 1.70 3.41
CA GLY A 176 -15.10 0.44 4.07
C GLY A 176 -16.60 0.18 4.23
N THR A 177 -16.91 -0.72 5.16
CA THR A 177 -18.28 -1.22 5.41
C THR A 177 -19.13 -0.35 6.33
N LYS A 178 -18.55 0.64 7.01
CA LYS A 178 -19.22 1.41 8.08
C LYS A 178 -19.57 2.82 7.61
N GLU A 179 -20.55 3.44 8.28
CA GLU A 179 -21.10 4.75 7.89
C GLU A 179 -20.38 5.96 8.52
N PHE A 180 -19.37 5.75 9.38
CA PHE A 180 -18.61 6.86 9.93
C PHE A 180 -17.56 7.38 8.94
N SER A 181 -17.21 8.66 9.04
CA SER A 181 -16.15 9.27 8.24
C SER A 181 -14.78 8.70 8.61
N ARG A 182 -14.31 8.89 9.84
CA ARG A 182 -12.99 8.43 10.29
C ARG A 182 -13.01 7.79 11.67
N LYS A 183 -12.17 6.77 11.83
CA LYS A 183 -11.90 6.14 13.14
C LYS A 183 -10.50 5.57 13.13
N ILE A 184 -9.53 6.42 13.48
CA ILE A 184 -8.10 6.15 13.36
C ILE A 184 -7.49 6.05 14.75
N HIS A 185 -6.68 5.03 14.97
CA HIS A 185 -5.89 4.84 16.16
C HIS A 185 -4.42 4.65 15.79
N ILE A 186 -3.53 5.41 16.40
CA ILE A 186 -2.09 5.37 16.10
C ILE A 186 -1.37 4.61 17.22
N GLU A 187 -0.70 3.53 16.88
CA GLU A 187 0.21 2.80 17.77
C GLU A 187 1.65 3.17 17.41
N THR A 188 2.23 4.09 18.18
CA THR A 188 3.62 4.53 18.03
C THR A 188 4.59 3.60 18.72
N MET A 189 5.86 3.61 18.31
CA MET A 189 6.94 2.84 18.93
C MET A 189 6.61 1.33 19.04
N CYS A 190 5.97 0.77 18.01
CA CYS A 190 5.56 -0.63 18.00
C CYS A 190 6.07 -1.39 16.77
N GLU A 191 6.10 -2.72 16.88
CA GLU A 191 6.41 -3.62 15.77
C GLU A 191 5.43 -4.81 15.78
N VAL A 192 4.97 -5.19 14.59
CA VAL A 192 4.14 -6.38 14.41
C VAL A 192 5.03 -7.61 14.49
N LYS A 193 4.88 -8.39 15.57
CA LYS A 193 5.68 -9.61 15.79
C LYS A 193 5.15 -10.82 15.02
N LYS A 194 3.83 -10.96 14.89
CA LYS A 194 3.19 -12.10 14.25
C LYS A 194 1.81 -11.72 13.73
N ILE A 195 1.47 -12.25 12.56
CA ILE A 195 0.11 -12.24 12.01
C ILE A 195 -0.40 -13.67 12.12
N TYR A 196 -1.60 -13.82 12.66
CA TYR A 196 -2.25 -15.12 12.84
C TYR A 196 -3.31 -15.30 11.77
N LEU A 197 -3.42 -16.52 11.23
CA LEU A 197 -4.61 -16.92 10.51
C LEU A 197 -5.76 -17.17 11.49
N GLN A 198 -6.99 -17.16 10.96
CA GLN A 198 -8.20 -17.32 11.77
C GLN A 198 -8.20 -18.65 12.53
N GLU A 199 -7.74 -19.72 11.89
CA GLU A 199 -7.62 -21.06 12.46
C GLU A 199 -6.61 -21.08 13.62
N GLU A 200 -5.42 -20.50 13.41
CA GLU A 200 -4.38 -20.40 14.43
C GLU A 200 -4.87 -19.59 15.64
N PHE A 201 -5.55 -18.47 15.39
CA PHE A 201 -6.09 -17.60 16.43
C PHE A 201 -7.11 -18.34 17.31
N ARG A 202 -7.97 -19.16 16.69
CA ARG A 202 -8.97 -20.00 17.37
C ARG A 202 -8.33 -21.12 18.18
N ILE A 203 -7.37 -21.86 17.60
CA ILE A 203 -6.68 -22.97 18.26
C ILE A 203 -5.91 -22.46 19.50
N LEU A 204 -5.21 -21.34 19.35
CA LEU A 204 -4.41 -20.74 20.42
C LEU A 204 -5.26 -19.99 21.47
N LYS A 205 -6.59 -19.95 21.32
CA LYS A 205 -7.55 -19.27 22.20
C LYS A 205 -7.10 -17.85 22.59
N LYS A 206 -6.53 -17.12 21.63
CA LYS A 206 -6.05 -15.75 21.85
C LYS A 206 -7.24 -14.81 22.07
N LYS A 207 -7.03 -13.77 22.88
CA LYS A 207 -8.02 -12.70 23.07
C LYS A 207 -7.59 -11.50 22.24
N SER A 208 -8.52 -10.95 21.46
CA SER A 208 -8.29 -9.74 20.69
C SER A 208 -8.68 -8.50 21.48
N CYS A 209 -7.88 -7.45 21.38
CA CYS A 209 -8.23 -6.12 21.83
C CYS A 209 -9.38 -5.55 21.00
N THR A 210 -10.27 -4.82 21.68
CA THR A 210 -11.26 -3.97 21.01
C THR A 210 -10.56 -2.79 20.34
N PHE A 211 -11.26 -2.09 19.44
CA PHE A 211 -10.76 -0.82 18.94
C PHE A 211 -10.59 0.13 20.14
N PRO A 212 -9.44 0.79 20.30
CA PRO A 212 -9.23 1.75 21.38
C PRO A 212 -10.28 2.86 21.31
N ARG A 213 -11.03 3.06 22.40
CA ARG A 213 -12.19 3.97 22.40
C ARG A 213 -11.86 5.42 22.76
N ASP A 214 -10.68 5.68 23.33
CA ASP A 214 -10.28 7.01 23.79
C ASP A 214 -8.83 7.33 23.41
N HIS A 215 -8.61 8.56 22.93
CA HIS A 215 -7.30 9.12 22.57
C HIS A 215 -6.42 9.47 23.78
N HIS A 216 -6.90 9.23 25.00
CA HIS A 216 -6.12 9.39 26.21
C HIS A 216 -5.47 8.07 26.59
N ASN A 217 -4.14 8.09 26.51
CA ASN A 217 -3.18 7.19 27.13
C ASN A 217 -3.78 6.26 28.22
N GLU A 218 -4.08 5.04 27.82
CA GLU A 218 -3.53 3.92 28.56
C GLU A 218 -2.55 3.21 27.64
N SER A 219 -1.27 3.55 27.81
CA SER A 219 -0.23 2.59 27.49
C SER A 219 -0.47 1.39 28.41
N ILE A 220 -1.32 0.46 27.97
CA ILE A 220 -1.32 -0.88 28.53
C ILE A 220 0.05 -1.44 28.14
N LYS A 221 1.06 -1.14 28.97
CA LYS A 221 2.33 -1.87 29.05
C LYS A 221 1.99 -3.24 29.63
N SER A 222 1.26 -4.03 28.84
CA SER A 222 1.20 -5.45 29.07
C SER A 222 2.41 -6.02 28.36
N ASP A 223 3.30 -6.67 29.12
CA ASP A 223 4.41 -7.49 28.59
C ASP A 223 3.94 -8.54 27.55
N LYS A 224 2.62 -8.77 27.44
CA LYS A 224 2.02 -9.75 26.53
C LYS A 224 1.72 -9.23 25.12
N GLY A 225 1.94 -7.94 24.84
CA GLY A 225 1.67 -7.33 23.52
C GLY A 225 0.18 -7.19 23.20
N LYS A 226 -0.17 -6.28 22.29
CA LYS A 226 -1.56 -6.07 21.84
C LYS A 226 -1.86 -6.97 20.63
N ILE A 227 -3.00 -7.65 20.64
CA ILE A 227 -3.46 -8.47 19.51
C ILE A 227 -4.74 -7.87 18.98
N TYR A 228 -4.74 -7.44 17.72
CA TYR A 228 -5.94 -6.95 17.05
C TYR A 228 -6.48 -8.01 16.11
N ASN A 229 -7.81 -8.14 16.07
CA ASN A 229 -8.49 -9.00 15.13
C ASN A 229 -9.40 -8.18 14.20
N HIS A 230 -9.60 -8.68 12.99
CA HIS A 230 -10.68 -8.28 12.12
C HIS A 230 -12.00 -8.72 12.78
N LEU A 231 -12.73 -7.77 13.38
CA LEU A 231 -14.05 -8.07 13.94
C LEU A 231 -15.00 -8.38 12.77
N PHE A 232 -15.63 -9.55 12.82
CA PHE A 232 -16.63 -9.99 11.85
C PHE A 232 -17.86 -9.12 11.83
#